data_AF-A0A8H7KM69-F1
#
_entry.id   AF-A0A8H7KM69-F1
#
_cell.length_a   1.000
_cell.length_b   1.000
_cell.length_c   1.000
_cell.angle_alpha   90.00
_cell.angle_beta   90.00
_cell.angle_gamma   90.00
#
_symmetry.space_group_name_H-M   'P 1'
#
loop_
_entity.id
_entity.type
_entity.pdbx_description
1 polymer ?
#
loop_
_entity_poly.entity_id
_entity_poly.type
_entity_poly.pdbx_seq_one_letter_code
_entity_poly.pdbx_strand_id
1 'polypeptide(L)'
;MLVAKIFDPVFLDEDEAYYSDAFLARDRSVYLEVKAYEKLKHLQGTLLAQFYGLFTATLPAQHNRTVHVILLEEVPGTDLRLLLPPKVAEKVCSRHREAIFDRVINLYLDLCDCGVNQHDMHPRNVILRPQEHVVPGTRCCNTDDCPLTLQIDCNDFHLVMIDFECVEFEEEEFFTEMRAYRQRDLDELKVQCREEGWLEGEMQWD
;
A
#
# COMPACT_ATOMS: atom_id res chain seq x y z
N MET A 1 -10.41 6.31 -15.09
CA MET A 1 -10.29 4.90 -15.55
C MET A 1 -10.42 4.03 -14.31
N LEU A 2 -10.87 2.77 -14.42
CA LEU A 2 -11.18 1.91 -13.27
C LEU A 2 -10.34 0.64 -13.34
N VAL A 3 -9.88 0.16 -12.18
CA VAL A 3 -9.28 -1.16 -12.03
C VAL A 3 -10.25 -2.08 -11.31
N ALA A 4 -10.34 -3.32 -11.76
CA ALA A 4 -11.10 -4.37 -11.10
C ALA A 4 -10.13 -5.31 -10.36
N LYS A 5 -10.30 -5.42 -9.04
CA LYS A 5 -9.72 -6.51 -8.26
C LYS A 5 -10.70 -7.67 -8.23
N ILE A 6 -10.26 -8.84 -8.66
CA ILE A 6 -11.11 -10.04 -8.78
C ILE A 6 -10.71 -11.02 -7.68
N PHE A 7 -11.68 -11.31 -6.80
CA PHE A 7 -11.53 -12.24 -5.71
C PHE A 7 -12.12 -13.58 -6.13
N ASP A 8 -11.23 -14.48 -6.51
CA ASP A 8 -11.59 -15.77 -7.04
C ASP A 8 -11.08 -16.89 -6.11
N PRO A 9 -11.98 -17.63 -5.44
CA PRO A 9 -11.62 -18.73 -4.55
C PRO A 9 -10.79 -19.84 -5.21
N VAL A 10 -10.89 -20.01 -6.53
CA VAL A 10 -10.16 -21.06 -7.25
C VAL A 10 -8.70 -20.67 -7.51
N PHE A 11 -8.35 -19.39 -7.34
CA PHE A 11 -6.98 -18.88 -7.42
C PHE A 11 -6.43 -18.49 -6.03
N LEU A 12 -6.94 -19.10 -4.96
CA LEU A 12 -6.27 -19.04 -3.66
C LEU A 12 -4.98 -19.89 -3.74
N ASP A 13 -3.90 -19.39 -3.12
CA ASP A 13 -2.62 -20.12 -3.12
C ASP A 13 -2.80 -21.51 -2.49
N GLU A 14 -2.08 -22.52 -2.99
CA GLU A 14 -2.21 -23.92 -2.58
C GLU A 14 -1.94 -24.07 -1.07
N ASP A 15 -0.99 -23.30 -0.54
CA ASP A 15 -0.65 -23.30 0.87
C ASP A 15 -1.81 -22.72 1.73
N GLU A 16 -2.45 -21.64 1.30
CA GLU A 16 -3.58 -21.04 2.02
C GLU A 16 -4.85 -21.90 1.94
N ALA A 17 -5.09 -22.52 0.78
CA ALA A 17 -6.20 -23.44 0.56
C ALA A 17 -6.03 -24.78 1.30
N TYR A 18 -4.81 -25.14 1.69
CA TYR A 18 -4.55 -26.34 2.50
C TYR A 18 -5.03 -26.17 3.95
N TYR A 19 -4.88 -24.97 4.51
CA TYR A 19 -5.23 -24.68 5.91
C TYR A 19 -6.64 -24.10 6.09
N SER A 20 -7.32 -23.68 5.01
CA SER A 20 -8.61 -23.01 5.08
C SER A 20 -9.54 -23.34 3.91
N ASP A 21 -10.85 -23.23 4.13
CA ASP A 21 -11.82 -23.28 3.03
C ASP A 21 -11.62 -22.06 2.13
N ALA A 22 -11.30 -22.28 0.85
CA ALA A 22 -10.90 -21.22 -0.05
C ALA A 22 -12.01 -20.17 -0.31
N PHE A 23 -13.28 -20.57 -0.20
CA PHE A 23 -14.40 -19.64 -0.31
C PHE A 23 -14.48 -18.76 0.93
N LEU A 24 -14.38 -19.35 2.13
CA LEU A 24 -14.38 -18.59 3.38
C LEU A 24 -13.18 -17.64 3.49
N ALA A 25 -12.00 -18.07 3.03
CA ALA A 25 -10.81 -17.23 3.00
C ALA A 25 -11.00 -16.00 2.10
N ARG A 26 -11.53 -16.19 0.89
CA ARG A 26 -11.81 -15.07 -0.03
C ARG A 26 -12.94 -14.18 0.45
N ASP A 27 -14.00 -14.74 1.04
CA ASP A 27 -15.06 -13.95 1.66
C ASP A 27 -14.49 -13.06 2.79
N ARG A 28 -13.53 -13.58 3.56
CA ARG A 28 -12.81 -12.81 4.59
C ARG A 28 -11.99 -11.68 3.96
N SER A 29 -11.16 -11.95 2.95
CA SER A 29 -10.36 -10.90 2.27
C SER A 29 -11.24 -9.78 1.70
N VAL A 30 -12.34 -10.14 1.01
CA VAL A 30 -13.31 -9.18 0.48
C VAL A 30 -13.93 -8.34 1.60
N TYR A 31 -14.36 -8.97 2.68
CA TYR A 31 -14.94 -8.27 3.82
C TYR A 31 -13.96 -7.28 4.46
N LEU A 32 -12.70 -7.70 4.67
CA LEU A 32 -11.67 -6.86 5.26
C LEU A 32 -11.37 -5.64 4.39
N GLU A 33 -11.15 -5.84 3.08
CA GLU A 33 -10.84 -4.75 2.15
C GLU A 33 -12.00 -3.76 2.03
N VAL A 34 -13.24 -4.23 1.87
CA VAL A 34 -14.42 -3.35 1.79
C VAL A 34 -14.57 -2.56 3.08
N LYS A 35 -14.45 -3.20 4.25
CA LYS A 35 -14.60 -2.54 5.54
C LYS A 35 -13.49 -1.50 5.79
N ALA A 36 -12.26 -1.75 5.32
CA ALA A 36 -11.17 -0.78 5.35
C ALA A 36 -11.53 0.46 4.53
N TYR A 37 -11.94 0.29 3.27
CA TYR A 37 -12.35 1.41 2.41
C TYR A 37 -13.53 2.19 3.00
N GLU A 38 -14.51 1.53 3.62
CA GLU A 38 -15.63 2.18 4.29
C GLU A 38 -15.19 3.05 5.48
N LYS A 39 -14.33 2.52 6.36
CA LYS A 39 -13.76 3.27 7.49
C LYS A 39 -12.91 4.45 7.03
N LEU A 40 -12.15 4.26 5.97
CA LEU A 40 -11.19 5.23 5.45
C LEU A 40 -11.78 6.11 4.34
N LYS A 41 -13.11 6.20 4.23
CA LYS A 41 -13.81 6.89 3.14
C LYS A 41 -13.35 8.34 2.93
N HIS A 42 -12.98 9.03 4.01
CA HIS A 42 -12.53 10.43 3.98
C HIS A 42 -11.09 10.60 3.45
N LEU A 43 -10.31 9.52 3.34
CA LEU A 43 -8.96 9.50 2.79
C LEU A 43 -8.91 9.01 1.32
N GLN A 44 -10.05 8.60 0.76
CA GLN A 44 -10.16 8.15 -0.62
C GLN A 44 -9.97 9.30 -1.62
N GLY A 45 -9.27 9.03 -2.71
CA GLY A 45 -8.89 10.00 -3.73
C GLY A 45 -7.67 10.86 -3.36
N THR A 46 -7.19 10.76 -2.12
CA THR A 46 -5.96 11.44 -1.66
C THR A 46 -4.90 10.43 -1.27
N LEU A 47 -5.03 9.79 -0.11
CA LEU A 47 -4.09 8.79 0.41
C LEU A 47 -4.43 7.38 -0.06
N LEU A 48 -5.67 7.15 -0.48
CA LEU A 48 -6.18 5.85 -0.93
C LEU A 48 -6.80 5.95 -2.31
N ALA A 49 -6.80 4.85 -3.05
CA ALA A 49 -7.62 4.75 -4.26
C ALA A 49 -9.10 5.00 -3.95
N GLN A 50 -9.84 5.66 -4.86
CA GLN A 50 -11.29 5.75 -4.74
C GLN A 50 -11.91 4.34 -4.81
N PHE A 51 -12.74 3.98 -3.83
CA PHE A 51 -13.53 2.76 -3.85
C PHE A 51 -14.91 3.03 -4.46
N TYR A 52 -15.22 2.34 -5.56
CA TYR A 52 -16.48 2.50 -6.29
C TYR A 52 -17.54 1.46 -5.89
N GLY A 53 -17.14 0.38 -5.23
CA GLY A 53 -18.05 -0.60 -4.67
C GLY A 53 -17.59 -2.05 -4.83
N LEU A 54 -18.30 -2.92 -4.11
CA LEU A 54 -18.24 -4.37 -4.26
C LEU A 54 -19.34 -4.83 -5.21
N PHE A 55 -18.96 -5.67 -6.16
CA PHE A 55 -19.83 -6.27 -7.16
C PHE A 55 -19.66 -7.79 -7.16
N THR A 56 -20.57 -8.45 -7.87
CA THR A 56 -20.43 -9.87 -8.20
C THR A 56 -20.45 -10.03 -9.71
N ALA A 57 -19.58 -10.89 -10.23
CA ALA A 57 -19.55 -11.23 -11.64
C ALA A 57 -19.71 -12.75 -11.80
N THR A 58 -20.45 -13.17 -12.80
CA THR A 58 -20.52 -14.58 -13.20
C THR A 58 -19.49 -14.83 -14.29
N LEU A 59 -18.82 -15.97 -14.24
CA LEU A 59 -17.83 -16.41 -15.22
C LEU A 59 -18.47 -17.46 -16.14
N PRO A 60 -18.99 -17.09 -17.33
CA PRO A 60 -19.78 -18.01 -18.15
C PRO A 60 -18.98 -19.20 -18.66
N ALA A 61 -17.68 -18.99 -18.92
CA ALA A 61 -16.76 -20.04 -19.35
C ALA A 61 -16.44 -21.07 -18.24
N GLN A 62 -16.82 -20.80 -17.00
CA GLN A 62 -16.55 -21.65 -15.83
C GLN A 62 -17.85 -22.03 -15.12
N HIS A 63 -18.79 -22.60 -15.88
CA HIS A 63 -20.08 -23.07 -15.37
C HIS A 63 -20.90 -22.01 -14.62
N ASN A 64 -20.78 -20.73 -15.02
CA ASN A 64 -21.42 -19.58 -14.39
C ASN A 64 -21.07 -19.40 -12.90
N ARG A 65 -19.88 -19.85 -12.49
CA ARG A 65 -19.37 -19.59 -11.14
C ARG A 65 -19.28 -18.09 -10.87
N THR A 66 -19.64 -17.69 -9.66
CA THR A 66 -19.61 -16.28 -9.23
C THR A 66 -18.28 -15.95 -8.57
N VAL A 67 -17.78 -14.74 -8.82
CA VAL A 67 -16.63 -14.14 -8.16
C VAL A 67 -17.00 -12.77 -7.60
N HIS A 68 -16.29 -12.35 -6.55
CA HIS A 68 -16.39 -11.00 -6.02
C HIS A 68 -15.46 -10.06 -6.81
N VAL A 69 -15.94 -8.86 -7.08
CA VAL A 69 -15.18 -7.85 -7.83
C VAL A 69 -15.24 -6.53 -7.07
N ILE A 70 -14.09 -5.99 -6.70
CA ILE A 70 -13.97 -4.65 -6.16
C ILE A 70 -13.53 -3.71 -7.28
N LEU A 71 -14.27 -2.61 -7.48
CA LEU A 71 -13.89 -1.57 -8.43
C LEU A 71 -13.21 -0.41 -7.71
N LEU A 72 -12.00 -0.09 -8.15
CA LEU A 72 -11.17 0.98 -7.61
C LEU A 72 -10.81 2.01 -8.68
N GLU A 73 -10.38 3.19 -8.22
CA GLU A 73 -9.67 4.16 -9.05
C GLU A 73 -8.46 3.48 -9.68
N GLU A 74 -8.28 3.68 -10.98
CA GLU A 74 -6.97 3.50 -11.55
C GLU A 74 -6.09 4.69 -11.16
N VAL A 75 -5.31 4.51 -10.10
CA VAL A 75 -4.41 5.54 -9.61
C VAL A 75 -3.32 5.78 -10.66
N PRO A 76 -3.22 6.99 -11.26
CA PRO A 76 -2.13 7.31 -12.16
C PRO A 76 -0.82 7.28 -11.38
N GLY A 77 0.22 6.67 -11.94
CA GLY A 77 1.52 6.60 -11.28
C GLY A 77 2.23 5.28 -11.53
N THR A 78 3.15 4.94 -10.62
CA THR A 78 3.89 3.69 -10.64
C THR A 78 4.00 3.16 -9.20
N ASP A 79 3.78 1.85 -9.01
CA ASP A 79 4.02 1.24 -7.70
C ASP A 79 5.50 1.33 -7.32
N LEU A 80 5.78 1.53 -6.04
CA LEU A 80 7.15 1.80 -5.58
C LEU A 80 8.10 0.64 -5.90
N ARG A 81 7.63 -0.61 -5.93
CA ARG A 81 8.43 -1.77 -6.33
C ARG A 81 8.88 -1.69 -7.80
N LEU A 82 8.02 -1.26 -8.71
CA LEU A 82 8.41 -1.08 -10.12
C LEU A 82 9.33 0.12 -10.33
N LEU A 83 9.11 1.21 -9.58
CA LEU A 83 9.95 2.40 -9.63
C LEU A 83 11.35 2.13 -9.04
N LEU A 84 11.42 1.32 -7.99
CA LEU A 84 12.60 0.99 -7.22
C LEU A 84 12.72 -0.52 -7.06
N PRO A 85 13.07 -1.28 -8.11
CA PRO A 85 13.35 -2.70 -7.96
C PRO A 85 14.54 -2.89 -6.99
N PRO A 86 14.68 -4.04 -6.32
CA PRO A 86 15.58 -4.19 -5.16
C PRO A 86 17.01 -3.67 -5.39
N LYS A 87 17.65 -4.04 -6.50
CA LYS A 87 19.02 -3.61 -6.87
C LYS A 87 19.17 -2.10 -7.13
N VAL A 88 18.07 -1.43 -7.45
CA VAL A 88 18.00 0.02 -7.63
C VAL A 88 17.72 0.69 -6.29
N ALA A 89 16.82 0.11 -5.48
CA ALA A 89 16.53 0.57 -4.12
C ALA A 89 17.81 0.68 -3.28
N GLU A 90 18.70 -0.31 -3.31
CA GLU A 90 20.00 -0.30 -2.62
C GLU A 90 20.87 0.94 -2.90
N LYS A 91 20.70 1.57 -4.08
CA LYS A 91 21.49 2.73 -4.53
C LYS A 91 20.81 4.07 -4.23
N VAL A 92 19.59 4.05 -3.69
CA VAL A 92 18.85 5.25 -3.32
C VAL A 92 19.57 5.97 -2.20
N CYS A 93 19.83 7.26 -2.39
CA CYS A 93 20.54 8.05 -1.38
C CYS A 93 19.68 8.26 -0.12
N SER A 94 20.33 8.57 0.99
CA SER A 94 19.68 8.77 2.28
C SER A 94 18.55 9.80 2.24
N ARG A 95 18.74 10.93 1.54
CA ARG A 95 17.70 11.96 1.40
C ARG A 95 16.41 11.41 0.79
N HIS A 96 16.50 10.65 -0.30
CA HIS A 96 15.33 10.07 -0.96
C HIS A 96 14.71 8.95 -0.11
N ARG A 97 15.56 8.10 0.49
CA ARG A 97 15.11 7.01 1.35
C ARG A 97 14.33 7.51 2.57
N GLU A 98 14.86 8.52 3.27
CA GLU A 98 14.17 9.14 4.41
C GLU A 98 12.85 9.78 3.98
N ALA A 99 12.81 10.48 2.85
CA ALA A 99 11.57 11.08 2.35
C ALA A 99 10.49 10.03 2.02
N ILE A 100 10.89 8.86 1.48
CA ILE A 100 9.97 7.75 1.21
C ILE A 100 9.45 7.17 2.54
N PHE A 101 10.34 6.86 3.49
CA PHE A 101 9.95 6.30 4.78
C PHE A 101 9.05 7.25 5.57
N ASP A 102 9.38 8.54 5.61
CA ASP A 102 8.53 9.56 6.22
C ASP A 102 7.10 9.49 5.68
N ARG A 103 6.94 9.34 4.37
CA ARG A 103 5.63 9.36 3.73
C ARG A 103 4.86 8.06 3.91
N VAL A 104 5.53 6.91 3.78
CA VAL A 104 4.90 5.59 3.96
C VAL A 104 4.50 5.35 5.41
N ILE A 105 5.37 5.72 6.36
CA ILE A 105 5.08 5.55 7.78
C ILE A 105 3.97 6.50 8.21
N ASN A 106 3.98 7.76 7.78
CA ASN A 106 2.85 8.65 8.06
C ASN A 106 1.55 8.15 7.43
N LEU A 107 1.59 7.61 6.22
CA LEU A 107 0.43 6.96 5.61
C LEU A 107 -0.10 5.84 6.51
N TYR A 108 0.75 4.91 6.96
CA TYR A 108 0.36 3.85 7.90
C TYR A 108 -0.25 4.40 9.19
N LEU A 109 0.40 5.40 9.81
CA LEU A 109 -0.09 6.02 11.04
C LEU A 109 -1.45 6.73 10.84
N ASP A 110 -1.71 7.30 9.66
CA ASP A 110 -3.02 7.86 9.31
C ASP A 110 -4.10 6.77 9.19
N LEU A 111 -3.76 5.55 8.75
CA LEU A 111 -4.67 4.41 8.76
C LEU A 111 -4.98 3.98 10.21
N CYS A 112 -3.95 3.90 11.04
CA CYS A 112 -4.07 3.57 12.46
C CYS A 112 -4.97 4.58 13.19
N ASP A 113 -4.84 5.88 12.92
CA ASP A 113 -5.72 6.91 13.48
C ASP A 113 -7.21 6.69 13.16
N CYS A 114 -7.49 5.98 12.07
CA CYS A 114 -8.84 5.63 11.63
C CYS A 114 -9.31 4.25 12.13
N GLY A 115 -8.50 3.60 12.95
CA GLY A 115 -8.77 2.29 13.50
C GLY A 115 -8.60 1.15 12.50
N VAL A 116 -7.61 1.27 11.60
CA VAL A 116 -7.24 0.26 10.61
C VAL A 116 -5.76 -0.04 10.74
N ASN A 117 -5.42 -1.24 11.18
CA ASN A 117 -4.05 -1.75 11.19
C ASN A 117 -3.80 -2.49 9.87
N GLN A 118 -2.78 -2.09 9.10
CA GLN A 118 -2.47 -2.67 7.79
C GLN A 118 -1.18 -3.47 7.88
N HIS A 119 -1.26 -4.78 7.63
CA HIS A 119 -0.15 -5.73 7.71
C HIS A 119 0.50 -6.01 6.35
N ASP A 120 -0.01 -5.44 5.24
CA ASP A 120 0.66 -5.52 3.93
C ASP A 120 1.11 -4.15 3.42
N MET A 121 1.90 -3.44 4.22
CA MET A 121 2.54 -2.18 3.82
C MET A 121 3.72 -2.39 2.86
N HIS A 122 3.71 -3.37 1.95
CA HIS A 122 4.80 -3.55 0.99
C HIS A 122 4.85 -2.45 -0.09
N PRO A 123 6.03 -2.15 -0.68
CA PRO A 123 6.16 -1.18 -1.78
C PRO A 123 5.29 -1.46 -3.01
N ARG A 124 4.87 -2.71 -3.22
CA ARG A 124 3.97 -3.11 -4.32
C ARG A 124 2.54 -2.59 -4.15
N ASN A 125 2.14 -2.28 -2.92
CA ASN A 125 0.78 -1.82 -2.57
C ASN A 125 0.67 -0.30 -2.48
N VAL A 126 1.75 0.42 -2.79
CA VAL A 126 1.80 1.88 -2.73
C VAL A 126 2.20 2.43 -4.08
N ILE A 127 1.35 3.29 -4.65
CA ILE A 127 1.58 3.99 -5.92
C ILE A 127 2.05 5.42 -5.65
N LEU A 128 3.15 5.83 -6.29
CA LEU A 128 3.54 7.23 -6.37
C LEU A 128 2.81 7.88 -7.55
N ARG A 129 1.95 8.87 -7.27
CA ARG A 129 1.32 9.68 -8.34
C ARG A 129 2.36 10.53 -9.07
N PRO A 130 2.09 10.92 -10.34
CA PRO A 130 2.92 11.88 -11.04
C PRO A 130 3.11 13.16 -10.22
N GLN A 131 4.35 13.60 -10.11
CA GLN A 131 4.71 14.83 -9.39
C GLN A 131 4.57 16.03 -10.32
N GLU A 132 3.98 17.12 -9.84
CA GLU A 132 3.69 18.30 -10.65
C GLU A 132 4.96 19.10 -10.95
N HIS A 133 5.94 19.04 -10.05
CA HIS A 133 7.13 19.91 -10.07
C HIS A 133 8.39 19.25 -10.65
N VAL A 134 8.33 17.99 -11.09
CA VAL A 134 9.49 17.34 -11.72
C VAL A 134 9.66 17.89 -13.14
N VAL A 135 10.41 18.97 -13.24
CA VAL A 135 10.85 19.53 -14.52
C VAL A 135 11.94 18.62 -15.10
N PRO A 136 11.76 18.06 -16.31
CA PRO A 136 12.75 17.18 -16.92
C PRO A 136 14.15 17.78 -16.91
N GLY A 137 15.13 17.02 -16.40
CA GLY A 137 16.54 17.44 -16.32
C GLY A 137 16.92 18.23 -15.06
N THR A 138 16.00 18.48 -14.14
CA THR A 138 16.31 19.12 -12.85
C THR A 138 16.73 18.06 -11.83
N ARG A 139 17.85 18.30 -11.13
CA ARG A 139 18.31 17.44 -10.04
C ARG A 139 17.49 17.66 -8.77
N CYS A 140 16.82 16.61 -8.31
CA CYS A 140 16.09 16.56 -7.04
C CYS A 140 17.01 16.26 -5.84
N CYS A 141 18.22 15.74 -6.09
CA CYS A 141 19.26 15.61 -5.06
C CYS A 141 20.68 15.82 -5.64
N ASN A 142 21.66 16.00 -4.73
CA ASN A 142 23.06 16.22 -5.07
C ASN A 142 23.92 14.95 -4.97
N THR A 143 23.33 13.81 -4.66
CA THR A 143 24.07 12.56 -4.54
C THR A 143 24.37 12.01 -5.94
N ASP A 144 25.64 11.74 -6.20
CA ASP A 144 26.05 11.11 -7.45
C ASP A 144 25.54 9.67 -7.51
N ASP A 145 25.18 9.22 -8.71
CA ASP A 145 24.62 7.89 -9.00
C ASP A 145 23.30 7.52 -8.30
N CYS A 146 22.64 8.46 -7.59
CA CYS A 146 21.32 8.19 -7.03
C CYS A 146 20.30 8.01 -8.18
N PRO A 147 19.62 6.85 -8.29
CA PRO A 147 18.72 6.57 -9.41
C PRO A 147 17.51 7.53 -9.45
N LEU A 148 17.17 8.13 -8.31
CA LEU A 148 16.04 9.04 -8.17
C LEU A 148 16.39 10.51 -8.40
N THR A 149 17.66 10.82 -8.71
CA THR A 149 18.16 12.20 -8.85
C THR A 149 17.34 13.05 -9.80
N LEU A 150 16.79 12.49 -10.87
CA LEU A 150 16.00 13.22 -11.88
C LEU A 150 14.54 12.77 -11.93
N GLN A 151 14.14 11.85 -11.04
CA GLN A 151 12.84 11.16 -11.13
C GLN A 151 11.89 11.57 -10.02
N ILE A 152 12.43 11.89 -8.83
CA ILE A 152 11.60 12.12 -7.64
C ILE A 152 12.01 13.39 -6.90
N ASP A 153 11.10 14.35 -6.81
CA ASP A 153 11.19 15.46 -5.87
C ASP A 153 10.76 15.03 -4.46
N CYS A 154 11.67 15.13 -3.50
CA CYS A 154 11.39 14.84 -2.08
C CYS A 154 10.30 15.71 -1.45
N ASN A 155 9.97 16.85 -2.06
CA ASN A 155 8.98 17.77 -1.52
C ASN A 155 7.55 17.51 -2.04
N ASP A 156 7.39 16.70 -3.09
CA ASP A 156 6.13 16.49 -3.81
C ASP A 156 5.73 15.00 -3.82
N PHE A 157 5.64 14.38 -2.64
CA PHE A 157 5.36 12.95 -2.51
C PHE A 157 3.88 12.67 -2.27
N HIS A 158 3.17 12.21 -3.31
CA HIS A 158 1.77 11.77 -3.22
C HIS A 158 1.69 10.25 -3.37
N LEU A 159 1.79 9.56 -2.23
CA LEU A 159 1.69 8.10 -2.15
C LEU A 159 0.24 7.68 -1.92
N VAL A 160 -0.18 6.63 -2.62
CA VAL A 160 -1.54 6.10 -2.57
C VAL A 160 -1.50 4.61 -2.24
N MET A 161 -2.11 4.22 -1.12
CA MET A 161 -2.34 2.81 -0.79
C MET A 161 -3.49 2.27 -1.64
N ILE A 162 -3.28 1.08 -2.20
CA ILE A 162 -4.24 0.43 -3.11
C ILE A 162 -4.70 -0.95 -2.65
N ASP A 163 -4.16 -1.46 -1.54
CA ASP A 163 -4.45 -2.80 -1.04
C ASP A 163 -4.81 -2.81 0.44
N PHE A 164 -5.77 -3.67 0.81
CA PHE A 164 -6.28 -3.84 2.18
C PHE A 164 -6.76 -5.28 2.43
N GLU A 165 -6.20 -6.28 1.73
CA GLU A 165 -6.59 -7.68 1.94
C GLU A 165 -6.13 -8.20 3.32
N CYS A 166 -5.04 -7.64 3.86
CA CYS A 166 -4.43 -8.04 5.14
C CYS A 166 -4.51 -6.93 6.20
N VAL A 167 -5.73 -6.61 6.64
CA VAL A 167 -5.96 -5.63 7.72
C VAL A 167 -6.57 -6.23 8.98
N GLU A 168 -6.33 -5.56 10.10
CA GLU A 168 -7.02 -5.78 11.36
C GLU A 168 -7.68 -4.48 11.86
N PHE A 169 -8.71 -4.65 12.70
CA PHE A 169 -9.47 -3.52 13.27
C PHE A 169 -9.35 -3.59 14.78
N GLU A 170 -8.37 -2.87 15.33
CA GLU A 170 -8.06 -2.88 16.75
C GLU A 170 -8.99 -1.99 17.58
N GLU A 171 -8.94 -2.18 18.89
CA GLU A 171 -9.65 -1.34 19.86
C GLU A 171 -9.08 0.09 19.92
N GLU A 172 -9.90 1.04 20.35
CA GLU A 172 -9.51 2.47 20.40
C GLU A 172 -8.30 2.73 21.32
N GLU A 173 -8.10 1.90 22.35
CA GLU A 173 -6.98 2.02 23.28
C GLU A 173 -5.63 1.82 22.58
N PHE A 174 -5.52 0.81 21.70
CA PHE A 174 -4.30 0.52 20.92
C PHE A 174 -3.88 1.73 20.09
N PHE A 175 -4.81 2.30 19.33
CA PHE A 175 -4.53 3.48 18.49
C PHE A 175 -4.37 4.78 19.28
N THR A 176 -4.88 4.85 20.51
CA THR A 176 -4.66 6.02 21.39
C THR A 176 -3.21 6.09 21.85
N GLU A 177 -2.60 4.94 22.16
CA GLU A 177 -1.18 4.88 22.49
C GLU A 177 -0.30 5.30 21.31
N MET A 178 -0.57 4.74 20.11
CA MET A 178 0.15 5.13 18.89
C MET A 178 0.06 6.63 18.60
N ARG A 179 -1.10 7.24 18.81
CA ARG A 179 -1.28 8.70 18.65
C ARG A 179 -0.45 9.50 19.66
N ALA A 180 -0.39 9.05 20.90
CA ALA A 180 0.35 9.74 21.96
C ALA A 180 1.86 9.73 21.72
N TYR A 181 2.37 8.69 21.05
CA TYR A 181 3.79 8.49 20.82
C TYR A 181 4.20 8.51 19.34
N ARG A 182 3.35 9.08 18.48
CA ARG A 182 3.50 9.09 17.02
C ARG A 182 4.92 9.39 16.52
N GLN A 183 5.60 10.39 17.10
CA GLN A 183 6.96 10.75 16.68
C GLN A 183 7.99 9.67 17.04
N ARG A 184 7.89 9.08 18.23
CA ARG A 184 8.75 7.97 18.65
C ARG A 184 8.50 6.76 17.75
N ASP A 185 7.22 6.42 17.53
CA ASP A 185 6.84 5.27 16.71
C ASP A 185 7.29 5.47 15.25
N LEU A 186 7.23 6.70 14.73
CA LEU A 186 7.79 7.04 13.42
C LEU A 186 9.31 6.81 13.37
N ASP A 187 10.05 7.26 14.38
CA ASP A 187 11.50 7.10 14.43
C ASP A 187 11.91 5.62 14.57
N GLU A 188 11.17 4.84 15.36
CA GLU A 188 11.35 3.39 15.53
C GLU A 188 11.06 2.64 14.22
N LEU A 189 9.91 2.89 13.59
CA LEU A 189 9.54 2.29 12.31
C LEU A 189 10.54 2.63 11.19
N LYS A 190 11.11 3.84 11.21
CA LYS A 190 12.19 4.21 10.27
C LYS A 190 13.44 3.38 10.45
N VAL A 191 13.83 3.09 11.70
CA VAL A 191 14.97 2.21 11.98
C VAL A 191 14.66 0.81 11.44
N GLN A 192 13.49 0.28 11.75
CA GLN A 192 13.05 -1.03 11.27
C GLN A 192 13.04 -1.11 9.73
N CYS A 193 12.42 -0.13 9.06
CA CYS A 193 12.38 -0.07 7.58
C CYS A 193 13.77 -0.07 6.95
N ARG A 194 14.78 0.52 7.62
CA ARG A 194 16.18 0.51 7.17
C ARG A 194 16.84 -0.85 7.41
N GLU A 195 16.68 -1.40 8.60
CA GLU A 195 17.35 -2.63 9.02
C GLU A 195 16.79 -3.86 8.31
N GLU A 196 15.49 -3.87 8.03
CA GLU A 196 14.77 -4.99 7.43
C GLU A 196 14.56 -4.83 5.92
N GLY A 197 15.11 -3.78 5.30
CA GLY A 197 15.09 -3.63 3.84
C GLY A 197 13.69 -3.42 3.25
N TRP A 198 12.88 -2.52 3.83
CA TRP A 198 11.52 -2.28 3.36
C TRP A 198 11.46 -1.84 1.90
N LEU A 199 12.36 -0.93 1.50
CA LEU A 199 12.39 -0.39 0.13
C LEU A 199 12.80 -1.45 -0.89
N GLU A 200 13.64 -2.38 -0.46
CA GLU A 200 14.07 -3.56 -1.19
C GLU A 200 12.98 -4.64 -1.25
N GLY A 201 11.93 -4.51 -0.44
CA GLY A 201 10.82 -5.46 -0.36
C GLY A 201 11.12 -6.70 0.50
N GLU A 202 12.10 -6.64 1.38
CA GLU A 202 12.53 -7.74 2.25
C GLU A 202 11.79 -7.77 3.59
N MET A 203 11.38 -6.61 4.09
CA MET A 203 10.69 -6.45 5.37
C MET A 203 9.33 -7.16 5.34
N GLN A 204 9.05 -7.96 6.37
CA GLN A 204 7.70 -8.41 6.70
C GLN A 204 7.06 -7.37 7.62
N TRP A 205 5.94 -6.80 7.20
CA TRP A 205 5.27 -5.75 7.96
C TRP A 205 4.27 -6.40 8.93
N ASP A 206 4.73 -6.71 10.13
CA ASP A 206 3.90 -7.34 11.17
C ASP A 206 3.26 -6.30 12.11
#